data_AF-A0A382C4X8-F1
#
_entry.id   AF-A0A382C4X8-F1
#
_cell.length_a   1.000
_cell.length_b   1.000
_cell.length_c   1.000
_cell.angle_alpha   90.00
_cell.angle_beta   90.00
_cell.angle_gamma   90.00
#
_symmetry.space_group_name_H-M   'P 1'
#
loop_
_entity.id
_entity.type
_entity.pdbx_description
1 polymer ?
#
loop_
_entity_poly.entity_id
_entity_poly.type
_entity_poly.pdbx_seq_one_letter_code
_entity_poly.pdbx_strand_id
1 'polypeptide(L)'
;VNYSLFTIVGLIALGFSFSFAYAHTTVEVGPYEIEVGWQDEPPVVGILNAITIDIREPGDVEGVSMGVNNAFKNLRASVVSGGASKVLDINTDP
;
A
#
# COMPACT_ATOMS: atom_id res chain seq x y z
N VAL A 1 -42.63 -1.22 -20.36
CA VAL A 1 -41.25 -1.56 -19.96
C VAL A 1 -40.83 -0.58 -18.87
N ASN A 2 -40.37 -1.05 -17.70
CA ASN A 2 -40.00 -0.16 -16.60
C ASN A 2 -38.59 0.42 -16.81
N TYR A 3 -38.47 1.41 -17.69
CA TYR A 3 -37.20 2.05 -18.04
C TYR A 3 -36.45 2.63 -16.84
N SER A 4 -37.18 3.10 -15.82
CA SER A 4 -36.62 3.62 -14.56
C SER A 4 -35.94 2.52 -13.73
N LEU A 5 -36.50 1.31 -13.72
CA LEU A 5 -35.87 0.16 -13.06
C LEU A 5 -34.56 -0.22 -13.77
N PHE A 6 -34.57 -0.25 -15.10
CA PHE A 6 -33.37 -0.58 -15.88
C PHE A 6 -32.26 0.47 -15.73
N THR A 7 -32.60 1.76 -15.60
CA THR A 7 -31.61 2.82 -15.36
C THR A 7 -30.99 2.72 -13.97
N ILE A 8 -31.78 2.46 -12.93
CA ILE A 8 -31.28 2.27 -11.56
C ILE A 8 -30.38 1.02 -11.48
N VAL A 9 -30.83 -0.09 -12.04
CA VAL A 9 -30.04 -1.34 -12.07
C VAL A 9 -28.75 -1.15 -12.87
N GLY A 10 -28.81 -0.44 -14.00
CA GLY A 10 -27.63 -0.12 -14.80
C GLY A 10 -26.63 0.76 -14.04
N LEU A 11 -27.10 1.76 -13.29
CA LEU A 11 -26.24 2.63 -12.50
C LEU A 11 -25.55 1.88 -11.35
N ILE A 12 -26.28 0.98 -10.67
CA ILE A 12 -25.72 0.12 -9.61
C ILE A 12 -24.69 -0.84 -10.21
N ALA A 13 -25.00 -1.51 -11.31
CA ALA A 13 -24.07 -2.43 -11.96
C ALA A 13 -22.77 -1.72 -12.37
N LEU A 14 -22.85 -0.52 -12.95
CA LEU A 14 -21.67 0.26 -13.33
C LEU A 14 -20.90 0.80 -12.11
N GLY A 15 -21.59 1.26 -11.07
CA GLY A 15 -20.97 1.84 -9.87
C GLY A 15 -20.18 0.85 -9.02
N PHE A 16 -20.52 -0.44 -9.06
CA PHE A 16 -19.88 -1.50 -8.26
C PHE A 16 -19.02 -2.48 -9.08
N SER A 17 -18.79 -2.21 -10.37
CA SER A 17 -17.96 -3.07 -11.23
C SER A 17 -16.44 -2.89 -11.04
N PHE A 18 -16.01 -2.00 -10.14
CA PHE A 18 -14.61 -1.74 -9.88
C PHE A 18 -14.14 -2.50 -8.63
N SER A 19 -12.98 -3.14 -8.74
CA SER A 19 -12.28 -3.66 -7.56
C SER A 19 -11.48 -2.54 -6.92
N PHE A 20 -11.59 -2.38 -5.60
CA PHE A 20 -10.72 -1.47 -4.85
C PHE A 20 -9.29 -2.02 -4.87
N ALA A 21 -8.35 -1.22 -5.36
CA ALA A 21 -6.92 -1.49 -5.22
C ALA A 21 -6.41 -0.64 -4.06
N TYR A 22 -6.09 -1.28 -2.93
CA TYR A 22 -5.40 -0.62 -1.83
C TYR A 22 -3.92 -0.50 -2.19
N ALA A 23 -3.41 0.72 -2.10
CA ALA A 23 -2.06 1.04 -2.55
C ALA A 23 -1.02 0.91 -1.42
N HIS A 24 -1.45 1.15 -0.17
CA HIS A 24 -0.67 0.93 1.04
C HIS A 24 -1.54 0.40 2.19
N THR A 25 -0.85 -0.10 3.22
CA THR A 25 -1.40 -0.43 4.53
C THR A 25 -0.55 0.22 5.60
N THR A 26 -1.20 0.81 6.59
CA THR A 26 -0.53 1.51 7.70
C THR A 26 -0.87 0.82 9.02
N VAL A 27 0.15 0.60 9.85
CA VAL A 27 0.03 -0.02 11.17
C VAL A 27 0.75 0.85 12.20
N GLU A 28 0.04 1.19 13.27
CA GLU A 28 0.61 1.92 14.41
C GLU A 28 1.13 0.92 15.45
N VAL A 29 2.40 1.09 15.85
CA VAL A 29 3.07 0.28 16.87
C VAL A 29 3.74 1.19 17.89
N GLY A 30 3.01 1.54 18.96
CA GLY A 30 3.49 2.49 19.96
C GLY A 30 3.64 3.88 19.34
N PRO A 31 4.81 4.54 19.42
CA PRO A 31 5.03 5.83 18.77
C PRO A 31 5.34 5.71 17.27
N TYR A 32 5.41 4.49 16.73
CA TYR A 32 5.84 4.27 15.35
C TYR A 32 4.65 4.06 14.43
N GLU A 33 4.76 4.63 13.23
CA GLU A 33 3.89 4.33 12.11
C GLU A 33 4.70 3.52 11.08
N ILE A 34 4.16 2.35 10.71
CA ILE A 34 4.75 1.49 9.68
C ILE A 34 3.78 1.46 8.51
N GLU A 35 4.21 1.98 7.37
CA GLU A 35 3.45 1.95 6.13
C GLU A 35 4.13 1.02 5.13
N VAL A 36 3.34 0.13 4.53
CA VAL A 36 3.79 -0.78 3.48
C VAL A 36 2.92 -0.56 2.25
N GLY A 37 3.53 -0.19 1.13
CA GLY A 37 2.79 0.15 -0.08
C GLY A 37 3.51 -0.18 -1.37
N TRP A 38 2.95 0.30 -2.48
CA TRP A 38 3.60 0.28 -3.79
C TRP A 38 4.37 1.58 -4.01
N GLN A 39 5.52 1.50 -4.71
CA GLN A 39 6.25 2.69 -5.11
C GLN A 39 5.41 3.54 -6.08
N ASP A 40 4.85 2.90 -7.11
CA ASP A 40 3.96 3.55 -8.07
C ASP A 40 2.51 3.12 -7.83
N GLU A 41 1.66 4.07 -7.46
CA GLU A 41 0.26 3.83 -7.13
C GLU A 41 -0.70 4.33 -8.24
N PRO A 42 -1.76 3.57 -8.62
CA PRO A 42 -2.10 2.23 -8.15
C PRO A 42 -1.22 1.15 -8.82
N PRO A 43 -1.07 -0.04 -8.21
CA PRO A 43 -0.34 -1.14 -8.83
C PRO A 43 -1.01 -1.58 -10.13
N VAL A 44 -0.25 -1.59 -11.24
CA VAL A 44 -0.74 -2.03 -12.55
C VAL A 44 -0.12 -3.38 -12.91
N VAL A 45 -0.97 -4.36 -13.24
CA VAL A 45 -0.53 -5.70 -13.64
C VAL A 45 0.35 -5.62 -14.89
N GLY A 46 1.50 -6.30 -14.85
CA GLY A 46 2.44 -6.36 -15.98
C GLY A 46 3.43 -5.20 -16.06
N ILE A 47 3.34 -4.22 -15.16
CA ILE A 47 4.31 -3.14 -15.01
C ILE A 47 5.20 -3.45 -13.81
N LEU A 48 6.52 -3.30 -13.97
CA LEU A 48 7.46 -3.45 -12.85
C LEU A 48 7.20 -2.36 -11.81
N ASN A 49 7.22 -2.74 -10.55
CA ASN A 49 7.00 -1.85 -9.42
C ASN A 49 7.87 -2.32 -8.25
N ALA A 50 7.89 -1.55 -7.16
CA ALA A 50 8.56 -1.91 -5.92
C ALA A 50 7.58 -1.87 -4.75
N ILE A 51 7.94 -2.56 -3.67
CA ILE A 51 7.26 -2.43 -2.38
C ILE A 51 8.05 -1.41 -1.56
N THR A 52 7.36 -0.40 -1.06
CA THR A 52 7.92 0.58 -0.12
C THR A 52 7.58 0.16 1.30
N ILE A 53 8.54 0.36 2.21
CA ILE A 53 8.34 0.19 3.64
C ILE A 53 8.86 1.47 4.29
N ASP A 54 7.95 2.23 4.87
CA ASP A 54 8.28 3.44 5.60
C ASP A 54 8.07 3.23 7.10
N ILE A 55 9.07 3.58 7.90
CA ILE A 55 9.01 3.53 9.36
C ILE A 55 9.25 4.93 9.89
N ARG A 56 8.22 5.49 10.51
CA ARG A 56 8.15 6.91 10.89
C ARG A 56 7.87 7.05 12.39
N GLU A 57 8.37 8.11 12.99
CA GLU A 57 8.01 8.56 14.34
C GLU A 57 7.59 10.04 14.32
N PRO A 58 6.78 10.51 15.28
CA PRO A 58 6.44 11.93 15.41
C PRO A 58 7.71 12.78 15.57
N GLY A 59 7.81 13.85 14.78
CA GLY A 59 8.88 14.82 14.91
C GLY A 59 8.63 15.84 16.02
N ASP A 60 9.56 16.79 16.16
CA ASP A 60 9.48 17.87 17.15
C ASP A 60 8.31 18.84 16.91
N VAL A 61 7.73 18.82 15.70
CA VAL A 61 6.60 19.66 15.28
C VAL A 61 5.39 18.78 15.06
N GLU A 62 4.26 19.15 15.66
CA GLU A 62 2.99 18.43 15.50
C GLU A 62 2.59 18.33 14.02
N GLY A 63 2.22 17.12 13.59
CA GLY A 63 1.88 16.81 12.20
C GLY A 63 3.07 16.58 11.26
N VAL A 64 4.31 16.69 11.75
CA VAL A 64 5.51 16.32 11.00
C VAL A 64 6.02 14.97 11.49
N SER A 65 6.28 14.05 10.57
CA SER A 65 6.92 12.78 10.86
C SER A 65 8.41 12.81 10.49
N MET A 66 9.22 12.04 11.21
CA MET A 66 10.65 11.87 10.95
C MET A 66 11.00 10.39 10.83
N GLY A 67 12.08 10.11 10.09
CA GLY A 67 12.59 8.76 9.93
C GLY A 67 13.22 8.22 11.21
N VAL A 68 13.06 6.92 11.46
CA VAL A 68 13.65 6.26 12.64
C VAL A 68 15.08 5.84 12.36
N ASN A 69 16.02 6.22 13.24
CA ASN A 69 17.41 5.81 13.12
C ASN A 69 17.56 4.28 13.21
N ASN A 70 18.29 3.69 12.26
CA ASN A 70 18.50 2.23 12.16
C ASN A 70 17.20 1.41 11.96
N ALA A 71 16.10 1.98 11.46
CA ALA A 71 14.83 1.27 11.32
C ALA A 71 14.94 -0.04 10.53
N PHE A 72 15.81 -0.07 9.51
CA PHE A 72 16.01 -1.21 8.63
C PHE A 72 17.12 -2.16 9.09
N LYS A 73 17.78 -1.89 10.22
CA LYS A 73 18.89 -2.71 10.70
C LYS A 73 18.40 -4.12 11.02
N ASN A 74 18.91 -5.11 10.28
CA ASN A 74 18.51 -6.52 10.34
C ASN A 74 17.07 -6.81 9.87
N LEU A 75 16.42 -5.89 9.14
CA LEU A 75 15.12 -6.16 8.55
C LEU A 75 15.24 -7.36 7.58
N ARG A 76 14.27 -8.27 7.66
CA ARG A 76 14.09 -9.36 6.71
C ARG A 76 12.71 -9.26 6.11
N ALA A 77 12.62 -9.03 4.81
CA ALA A 77 11.36 -9.00 4.08
C ALA A 77 11.32 -10.14 3.06
N SER A 78 10.14 -10.73 2.90
CA SER A 78 9.85 -11.75 1.89
C SER A 78 8.54 -11.43 1.20
N VAL A 79 8.51 -11.54 -0.12
CA VAL A 79 7.27 -11.42 -0.89
C VAL A 79 6.87 -12.80 -1.38
N VAL A 80 5.60 -13.14 -1.19
CA VAL A 80 5.02 -14.40 -1.65
C VAL A 80 3.92 -14.10 -2.65
N SER A 81 4.01 -14.69 -3.83
CA SER A 81 2.99 -14.61 -4.87
C SER A 81 2.80 -15.98 -5.51
N GLY A 82 1.55 -16.47 -5.56
CA GLY A 82 1.23 -17.74 -6.21
C GLY A 82 1.97 -18.97 -5.67
N GLY A 83 2.42 -18.94 -4.40
CA GLY A 83 3.21 -20.02 -3.79
C GLY A 83 4.72 -19.93 -4.02
N ALA A 84 5.20 -18.99 -4.83
CA ALA A 84 6.62 -18.66 -4.96
C ALA A 84 7.00 -17.61 -3.92
N SER A 85 8.14 -17.81 -3.25
CA SER A 85 8.70 -16.87 -2.28
C SER A 85 10.06 -16.36 -2.77
N LYS A 86 10.31 -15.06 -2.64
CA LYS A 86 11.61 -14.43 -2.90
C LYS A 86 11.98 -13.54 -1.73
N VAL A 87 13.21 -13.71 -1.22
CA VAL A 87 13.84 -12.73 -0.32
C VAL A 87 14.22 -11.52 -1.16
N LEU A 88 13.80 -10.33 -0.74
CA LEU A 88 14.10 -9.09 -1.44
C LEU A 88 15.43 -8.50 -0.94
N ASP A 89 16.21 -7.95 -1.87
CA ASP A 89 17.30 -7.04 -1.53
C ASP A 89 16.69 -5.71 -1.09
N ILE A 90 17.03 -5.27 0.12
CA ILE A 90 16.56 -4.00 0.65
C ILE A 90 17.55 -2.92 0.23
N ASN A 91 17.12 -2.03 -0.67
CA ASN A 91 17.85 -0.79 -0.92
C ASN A 91 17.31 0.28 0.04
N THR A 92 18.21 0.89 0.82
CA THR A 92 17.90 1.96 1.77
C THR A 92 18.49 3.30 1.31
N ASP A 93 18.67 3.50 0.00
CA ASP A 93 19.20 4.77 -0.53
C ASP A 93 18.41 5.96 0.05
N PRO A 94 19.13 7.03 0.47
CA PRO A 94 18.54 8.21 1.10
C PRO A 94 17.74 9.11 0.13
#